data_AF-A0A7G7T299-F1
#
_entry.id   AF-A0A7G7T299-F1
#
_cell.length_a   1.000
_cell.length_b   1.000
_cell.length_c   1.000
_cell.angle_alpha   90.00
_cell.angle_beta   90.00
_cell.angle_gamma   90.00
#
_symmetry.space_group_name_H-M   'P 1'
#
loop_
_entity.id
_entity.type
_entity.pdbx_description
1 polymer ?
#
loop_
_entity_poly.entity_id
_entity_poly.type
_entity_poly.pdbx_seq_one_letter_code
_entity_poly.pdbx_strand_id
1 'polypeptide(L)'
;MHVELDIYSGQPNPCWDLDAIAVRGLRQHCERLPRVPGPAAAPPALGYRGFRWQDGAANWRAHAGEVSVGAAVYRDTERSVERYLLATLPPPYAPLQERVQAAIERGERSGPA
;
A
#
# COMPACT_ATOMS: atom_id res chain seq x y z
N MET A 1 -4.01 14.05 3.24
CA MET A 1 -4.32 12.63 3.53
C MET A 1 -3.06 12.01 4.06
N HIS A 2 -3.10 11.40 5.24
CA HIS A 2 -1.90 10.89 5.89
C HIS A 2 -1.63 9.44 5.49
N VAL A 3 -0.41 9.16 5.02
CA VAL A 3 0.06 7.84 4.61
C VAL A 3 1.15 7.39 5.57
N GLU A 4 1.10 6.12 5.93
CA GLU A 4 2.10 5.42 6.72
C GLU A 4 2.62 4.22 5.90
N LEU A 5 3.93 4.12 5.75
CA LEU A 5 4.59 2.91 5.26
C LEU A 5 4.74 1.94 6.43
N ASP A 6 3.94 0.88 6.46
CA ASP A 6 4.00 -0.15 7.50
C ASP A 6 5.19 -1.08 7.20
N ILE A 7 6.33 -0.82 7.86
CA ILE A 7 7.56 -1.58 7.67
C ILE A 7 8.20 -1.89 9.02
N TYR A 8 8.10 -3.15 9.42
CA TYR A 8 8.67 -3.58 10.69
C TYR A 8 10.19 -3.77 10.56
N SER A 9 10.95 -2.72 10.88
CA SER A 9 12.42 -2.71 10.85
C SER A 9 13.08 -2.25 12.16
N GLY A 10 12.33 -2.15 13.25
CA GLY A 10 12.82 -1.64 14.55
C GLY A 10 13.01 -0.13 14.62
N GLN A 11 12.58 0.60 13.59
CA GLN A 11 12.50 2.06 13.54
C GLN A 11 11.03 2.48 13.46
N PRO A 12 10.67 3.73 13.83
CA PRO A 12 9.33 4.26 13.56
C PRO A 12 8.96 4.15 12.08
N ASN A 13 7.70 3.83 11.79
CA ASN A 13 7.20 3.76 10.43
C ASN A 13 7.28 5.15 9.77
N PRO A 14 7.77 5.25 8.52
CA PRO A 14 7.73 6.48 7.76
C PRO A 14 6.30 6.95 7.53
N CYS A 15 6.06 8.23 7.74
CA CYS A 15 4.75 8.85 7.55
C CYS A 15 4.88 10.15 6.76
N TRP A 16 3.94 10.42 5.88
CA TRP A 16 3.88 11.66 5.10
C TRP A 16 2.46 12.00 4.68
N ASP A 17 2.25 13.27 4.33
CA ASP A 17 0.98 13.75 3.80
C ASP A 17 1.01 13.81 2.27
N LEU A 18 -0.04 13.28 1.66
CA LEU A 18 -0.29 13.45 0.23
C LEU A 18 -0.90 14.83 -0.04
N ASP A 19 -0.40 15.48 -1.09
CA ASP A 19 -1.02 16.68 -1.66
C ASP A 19 -2.34 16.35 -2.38
N ALA A 20 -3.07 17.37 -2.82
CA ALA A 20 -4.38 17.20 -3.44
C ALA A 20 -4.33 16.40 -4.77
N ILE A 21 -3.25 16.51 -5.52
CA ILE A 21 -3.06 15.78 -6.79
C ILE A 21 -2.82 14.30 -6.48
N ALA A 22 -1.95 14.02 -5.52
CA ALA A 22 -1.62 12.70 -5.05
C ALA A 22 -2.85 11.98 -4.44
N VAL A 23 -3.65 12.70 -3.66
CA VAL A 23 -4.93 12.19 -3.13
C VAL A 23 -5.89 11.80 -4.24
N ARG A 24 -6.03 12.65 -5.26
CA ARG A 24 -6.94 12.38 -6.38
C ARG A 24 -6.49 11.15 -7.17
N GLY A 25 -5.19 11.04 -7.47
CA GLY A 25 -4.66 9.88 -8.17
C GLY A 25 -4.81 8.59 -7.39
N LEU A 26 -4.56 8.61 -6.07
CA LEU A 26 -4.76 7.43 -5.21
C LEU A 26 -6.21 6.95 -5.25
N ARG A 27 -7.19 7.87 -5.14
CA ARG A 27 -8.61 7.53 -5.23
C ARG A 27 -8.97 6.91 -6.58
N GLN A 28 -8.46 7.48 -7.68
CA GLN A 28 -8.68 6.92 -9.02
C GLN A 28 -8.12 5.51 -9.17
N HIS A 29 -6.96 5.20 -8.58
CA HIS A 29 -6.44 3.84 -8.55
C HIS A 29 -7.39 2.91 -7.79
N CYS A 30 -7.86 3.31 -6.60
CA CYS A 30 -8.74 2.51 -5.76
C CYS A 30 -10.12 2.26 -6.41
N GLU A 31 -10.72 3.27 -7.03
CA GLU A 31 -12.04 3.19 -7.67
C GLU A 31 -12.09 2.19 -8.84
N ARG A 32 -10.94 1.92 -9.47
CA ARG A 32 -10.83 0.99 -10.61
C ARG A 32 -10.68 -0.47 -10.20
N LEU A 33 -10.46 -0.74 -8.91
CA LEU A 33 -10.16 -2.09 -8.45
C LEU A 33 -11.44 -2.93 -8.34
N PRO A 34 -11.46 -4.17 -8.86
CA PRO A 34 -12.57 -5.08 -8.64
C PRO A 34 -12.61 -5.53 -7.17
N ARG A 35 -13.80 -5.44 -6.55
CA ARG A 35 -14.05 -6.01 -5.22
C ARG A 35 -14.00 -7.54 -5.30
N VAL A 36 -13.37 -8.16 -4.30
CA VAL A 36 -13.27 -9.63 -4.17
C VAL A 36 -13.88 -10.10 -2.85
N PRO A 37 -14.42 -11.32 -2.80
CA PRO A 37 -14.90 -11.92 -1.55
C PRO A 37 -13.73 -12.39 -0.68
N GLY A 38 -13.94 -12.44 0.63
CA GLY A 38 -12.99 -12.95 1.61
C GLY A 38 -12.23 -11.86 2.37
N PRO A 39 -11.54 -12.23 3.46
CA PRO A 39 -10.70 -11.30 4.20
C PRO A 39 -9.41 -10.99 3.43
N ALA A 40 -8.84 -9.81 3.66
CA ALA A 40 -7.54 -9.46 3.12
C ALA A 40 -6.45 -10.37 3.73
N ALA A 41 -5.42 -10.66 2.95
CA ALA A 41 -4.28 -11.42 3.44
C ALA A 41 -3.62 -10.71 4.63
N ALA A 42 -3.30 -11.47 5.68
CA ALA A 42 -2.59 -10.93 6.82
C ALA A 42 -1.14 -10.59 6.40
N PRO A 43 -0.63 -9.38 6.72
CA PRO A 43 0.73 -9.04 6.40
C PRO A 43 1.72 -9.88 7.22
N PRO A 44 2.96 -10.07 6.72
CA PRO A 44 3.97 -10.85 7.42
C PRO A 44 4.36 -10.24 8.78
N ALA A 45 4.99 -11.07 9.62
CA ALA A 45 5.44 -10.65 10.96
C ALA A 45 6.63 -9.68 10.93
N LEU A 46 7.44 -9.69 9.85
CA LEU A 46 8.64 -8.87 9.70
C LEU A 46 8.72 -8.26 8.29
N GLY A 47 9.39 -7.11 8.18
CA GLY A 47 9.65 -6.46 6.89
C GLY A 47 8.48 -5.61 6.39
N TYR A 48 8.30 -5.57 5.07
CA TYR A 48 7.27 -4.77 4.41
C TYR A 48 5.87 -5.38 4.61
N ARG A 49 4.95 -4.56 5.12
CA ARG A 49 3.59 -4.96 5.52
C ARG A 49 2.51 -4.15 4.79
N GLY A 50 2.91 -3.35 3.81
CA GLY A 50 2.02 -2.53 3.01
C GLY A 50 2.07 -1.05 3.34
N PHE A 51 1.14 -0.31 2.76
CA PHE A 51 0.87 1.09 3.06
C PHE A 51 -0.47 1.20 3.76
N ARG A 52 -0.60 2.17 4.66
CA ARG A 52 -1.84 2.51 5.35
C ARG A 52 -2.17 3.96 5.12
N TRP A 53 -3.44 4.30 4.99
CA TRP A 53 -3.87 5.70 4.96
C TRP A 53 -5.29 5.85 5.47
N GLN A 54 -5.65 7.09 5.79
CA GLN A 54 -7.00 7.46 6.21
C GLN A 54 -7.65 8.35 5.17
N ASP A 55 -8.84 7.95 4.69
CA ASP A 55 -9.70 8.79 3.85
C ASP A 55 -11.05 9.00 4.54
N GLY A 56 -11.27 10.19 5.11
CA GLY A 56 -12.37 10.43 6.03
C GLY A 56 -12.27 9.54 7.27
N ALA A 57 -13.32 8.78 7.58
CA ALA A 57 -13.34 7.80 8.67
C ALA A 57 -12.82 6.41 8.26
N ALA A 58 -12.51 6.21 6.98
CA ALA A 58 -12.12 4.92 6.45
C ALA A 58 -10.61 4.70 6.58
N ASN A 59 -10.23 3.57 7.20
CA ASN A 59 -8.84 3.11 7.24
C ASN A 59 -8.60 2.16 6.07
N TRP A 60 -7.65 2.54 5.23
CA TRP A 60 -7.27 1.79 4.05
C TRP A 60 -5.91 1.14 4.25
N ARG A 61 -5.71 -0.03 3.63
CA ARG A 61 -4.41 -0.68 3.52
C ARG A 61 -4.21 -1.28 2.14
N ALA A 62 -3.05 -1.04 1.53
CA ALA A 62 -2.59 -1.71 0.33
C ALA A 62 -1.43 -2.65 0.67
N HIS A 63 -1.56 -3.94 0.37
CA HIS A 63 -0.54 -4.93 0.62
C HIS A 63 -0.69 -6.12 -0.33
N ALA A 64 0.42 -6.56 -0.92
CA ALA A 64 0.50 -7.81 -1.66
C ALA A 64 -0.49 -7.92 -2.84
N GLY A 65 -0.76 -6.81 -3.53
CA GLY A 65 -1.75 -6.76 -4.62
C GLY A 65 -3.21 -6.78 -4.15
N GLU A 66 -3.46 -6.46 -2.88
CA GLU A 66 -4.80 -6.27 -2.33
C GLU A 66 -4.92 -4.88 -1.70
N VAL A 67 -6.10 -4.29 -1.82
CA VAL A 67 -6.49 -3.08 -1.11
C VAL A 67 -7.68 -3.39 -0.23
N SER A 68 -7.61 -3.02 1.05
CA SER A 68 -8.64 -3.30 2.04
C SER A 68 -9.11 -2.03 2.73
N VAL A 69 -10.42 -1.96 2.97
CA VAL A 69 -11.08 -0.90 3.75
C VAL A 69 -12.24 -1.48 4.53
N GLY A 70 -12.15 -1.45 5.86
CA GLY A 70 -13.10 -2.14 6.73
C GLY A 70 -13.17 -3.64 6.37
N ALA A 71 -14.36 -4.12 6.01
CA ALA A 71 -14.58 -5.50 5.57
C ALA A 71 -14.51 -5.69 4.04
N ALA A 72 -14.29 -4.61 3.27
CA ALA A 72 -14.18 -4.69 1.82
C ALA A 72 -12.72 -4.93 1.40
N VAL A 73 -12.54 -5.81 0.42
CA VAL A 73 -11.25 -6.15 -0.17
C VAL A 73 -11.36 -6.01 -1.68
N TYR A 74 -10.33 -5.45 -2.28
CA TYR A 74 -10.21 -5.16 -3.69
C TYR A 74 -8.91 -5.77 -4.21
N ARG A 75 -8.97 -6.35 -5.40
CA ARG A 75 -7.78 -6.95 -6.02
C ARG A 75 -7.08 -5.94 -6.92
N ASP A 76 -5.80 -5.73 -6.67
CA ASP A 76 -4.90 -4.86 -7.41
C ASP A 76 -3.77 -5.71 -8.00
N THR A 77 -4.09 -6.51 -9.02
CA THR A 77 -3.16 -7.46 -9.66
C THR A 77 -1.90 -6.76 -10.16
N GLU A 78 -2.02 -5.51 -10.62
CA GLU A 78 -0.91 -4.69 -11.11
C GLU A 78 -0.15 -3.98 -9.99
N ARG A 79 -0.58 -4.13 -8.73
CA ARG A 79 -0.03 -3.44 -7.55
C ARG A 79 0.06 -1.93 -7.77
N SER A 80 -0.89 -1.41 -8.54
CA SER A 80 -0.92 -0.02 -9.00
C SER A 80 -0.99 0.95 -7.82
N VAL A 81 -1.70 0.59 -6.75
CA VAL A 81 -1.81 1.40 -5.53
C VAL A 81 -0.50 1.38 -4.72
N GLU A 82 0.11 0.20 -4.52
CA GLU A 82 1.39 0.10 -3.80
C GLU A 82 2.50 0.87 -4.54
N ARG A 83 2.55 0.73 -5.88
CA ARG A 83 3.50 1.44 -6.75
C ARG A 83 3.25 2.95 -6.74
N TYR A 84 1.98 3.37 -6.78
CA TYR A 84 1.62 4.78 -6.71
C TYR A 84 2.06 5.42 -5.40
N LEU A 85 1.75 4.79 -4.26
CA LEU A 85 2.13 5.29 -2.94
C LEU A 85 3.65 5.35 -2.78
N LEU A 86 4.37 4.34 -3.26
CA LEU A 86 5.83 4.36 -3.26
C LEU A 86 6.41 5.52 -4.07
N ALA A 87 5.80 5.88 -5.20
CA ALA A 87 6.22 7.03 -6.02
C ALA A 87 6.00 8.39 -5.30
N THR A 88 5.13 8.44 -4.31
CA THR A 88 4.91 9.64 -3.48
C THR A 88 5.88 9.76 -2.30
N LEU A 89 6.79 8.81 -2.13
CA LEU A 89 7.68 8.74 -0.98
C LEU A 89 8.60 9.99 -0.92
N PRO A 90 8.60 10.74 0.19
CA PRO A 90 9.44 11.92 0.32
C PRO A 90 10.96 11.63 0.29
N PRO A 91 11.79 12.61 -0.15
CA PRO A 91 13.25 12.43 -0.24
C PRO A 91 13.95 11.91 1.02
N PRO A 92 13.56 12.30 2.26
CA PRO A 92 14.16 11.74 3.48
C PRO A 92 14.05 10.21 3.61
N TYR A 93 13.09 9.60 2.92
CA TYR A 93 12.85 8.16 2.94
C TYR A 93 13.33 7.45 1.67
N ALA A 94 14.00 8.15 0.75
CA ALA A 94 14.54 7.56 -0.50
C ALA A 94 15.34 6.26 -0.29
N PRO A 95 16.15 6.08 0.78
CA PRO A 95 16.85 4.81 1.01
C PRO A 95 15.93 3.59 1.19
N LEU A 96 14.66 3.78 1.52
CA LEU A 96 13.68 2.70 1.65
C LEU A 96 13.07 2.29 0.31
N GLN A 97 13.18 3.14 -0.72
CA GLN A 97 12.46 2.98 -1.98
C GLN A 97 12.80 1.66 -2.67
N GLU A 98 14.08 1.35 -2.84
CA GLU A 98 14.54 0.10 -3.48
C GLU A 98 14.10 -1.13 -2.69
N ARG A 99 14.17 -1.07 -1.35
CA ARG A 99 13.79 -2.20 -0.48
C ARG A 99 12.29 -2.48 -0.56
N VAL A 100 11.46 -1.45 -0.57
CA VAL A 100 10.00 -1.57 -0.69
C VAL A 100 9.62 -2.02 -2.10
N GLN A 101 10.22 -1.44 -3.14
CA GLN A 101 10.04 -1.87 -4.53
C GLN A 101 10.32 -3.37 -4.69
N ALA A 102 11.47 -3.84 -4.19
CA ALA A 102 11.82 -5.26 -4.24
C ALA A 102 10.87 -6.15 -3.42
N ALA A 103 10.22 -5.62 -2.37
CA ALA A 103 9.22 -6.37 -1.62
C ALA A 103 7.89 -6.48 -2.40
N ILE A 104 7.46 -5.40 -3.05
CA ILE A 104 6.30 -5.36 -3.94
C ILE A 104 6.48 -6.36 -5.10
N GLU A 105 7.66 -6.39 -5.73
CA GLU A 105 7.96 -7.32 -6.83
C GLU A 105 8.11 -8.79 -6.38
N ARG A 106 8.62 -9.04 -5.17
CA ARG A 106 8.71 -10.41 -4.63
C ARG A 106 7.33 -11.00 -4.37
N GLY A 107 6.40 -10.20 -3.88
CA GLY A 107 5.02 -10.64 -3.69
C GLY A 107 4.34 -11.02 -5.01
N GLU A 108 4.71 -10.38 -6.13
CA GLU A 108 4.16 -10.69 -7.47
C GLU A 108 4.48 -12.13 -7.89
N ARG A 109 5.70 -12.61 -7.58
CA ARG A 109 6.15 -13.97 -7.91
C ARG A 109 5.57 -15.07 -7.02
N SER A 110 4.82 -14.72 -5.97
CA SER A 110 4.16 -15.67 -5.07
C SER A 110 2.67 -15.89 -5.37
N GLY A 111 2.12 -15.23 -6.41
CA GLY A 111 0.80 -15.58 -6.98
C GLY A 111 0.89 -16.87 -7.81
N PRO A 112 -0.17 -17.71 -7.85
CA PRO A 112 -0.06 -19.10 -8.29
C PRO A 112 0.31 -19.23 -9.77
N ALA A 113 1.20 -20.20 -10.04
CA ALA A 113 1.33 -20.86 -11.33
C ALA A 113 0.13 -21.79 -11.60
#